data_AF-A0AAN3HCY3-F1
#
_entry.id   AF-A0AAN3HCY3-F1
#
_cell.length_a   1.000
_cell.length_b   1.000
_cell.length_c   1.000
_cell.angle_alpha   90.00
_cell.angle_beta   90.00
_cell.angle_gamma   90.00
#
_symmetry.space_group_name_H-M   'P 1'
#
loop_
_entity.id
_entity.type
_entity.pdbx_description
1 polymer ?
#
loop_
_entity_poly.entity_id
_entity_poly.type
_entity_poly.pdbx_seq_one_letter_code
_entity_poly.pdbx_strand_id
1 'polypeptide(L)'
;MAQKITPSKIVKHARELIIKGIESGDNSFVIFDVDGALERLEHYRCQLKSFFPNSSIAYSYKSNNLAQWCQIISGKGLYAEVCSVDEMNLAKRDGFNRIVFDGPLKKTSELLKAIEIGALIEVDNIDECKRLNELCKLHKLTCRIHLRLSHYYDDNLSRFGLSESEAINLLEMLISKSEYLILDGFHLHVGSNLPNAEKICKAIIQYHELILRYMPDDGTLNLGSGIPADSFSASSDNPTPCPEVFFSSIYDTIKNCFGTVCDKWNYIFEPGRHLVEDFGYFIGKVISTKNRYGVKVAQTNIGINWIPSIRNWDHSFTLFHNHNHISDDKSDEYIIAGFNCFECDCLFPSVILPSNLSDYLFSVRGCGAYDMQTGNQWTRNLYAVYTITNDVVNISRIHRRELDFRKYDVSLTPSGIKVNDEITLLYPALKYAEELYLLINQNKINFIKSMAWPAFVNNISDSVSFIEQSMIDNQNEKALILFIKYKTKIAGVVSFNIIDHANKTAYIGYWLGANFQGKGIVTNAINKLIQEYGDSGVIKRFVIKCIVDNKKSNATALRCGFTLEGVLQKAEILNGVSYDQNIYSKVIG
;
A
#
# COMPACT_ATOMS: atom_id res chain seq x y z
N MET A 1 -22.13 -27.32 1.49
CA MET A 1 -21.90 -25.89 1.80
C MET A 1 -23.19 -25.12 1.62
N ALA A 2 -23.51 -24.20 2.53
CA ALA A 2 -24.60 -23.26 2.29
C ALA A 2 -24.18 -22.31 1.17
N GLN A 3 -24.78 -22.42 -0.01
CA GLN A 3 -24.54 -21.45 -1.06
C GLN A 3 -25.34 -20.19 -0.75
N LYS A 4 -24.66 -19.08 -0.42
CA LYS A 4 -25.32 -17.78 -0.30
C LYS A 4 -25.52 -17.20 -1.70
N ILE A 5 -26.78 -16.93 -2.06
CA ILE A 5 -27.15 -16.44 -3.38
C ILE A 5 -26.59 -15.02 -3.60
N THR A 6 -26.04 -14.78 -4.79
CA THR A 6 -25.65 -13.43 -5.23
C THR A 6 -26.90 -12.55 -5.40
N PRO A 7 -26.97 -11.36 -4.77
CA PRO A 7 -28.17 -10.51 -4.87
C PRO A 7 -28.53 -10.13 -6.31
N SER A 8 -29.82 -10.03 -6.61
CA SER A 8 -30.32 -9.71 -7.95
C SER A 8 -29.79 -8.39 -8.50
N LYS A 9 -29.58 -7.38 -7.65
CA LYS A 9 -28.94 -6.11 -8.03
C LYS A 9 -27.53 -6.29 -8.59
N ILE A 10 -26.74 -7.19 -7.99
CA ILE A 10 -25.37 -7.48 -8.45
C ILE A 10 -25.40 -8.17 -9.80
N VAL A 11 -26.30 -9.14 -9.97
CA VAL A 11 -26.51 -9.83 -11.26
C VAL A 11 -26.92 -8.85 -12.35
N LYS A 12 -27.84 -7.92 -12.05
CA LYS A 12 -28.27 -6.85 -12.98
C LYS A 12 -27.07 -6.00 -13.42
N HIS A 13 -26.28 -5.48 -12.48
CA HIS A 13 -25.13 -4.62 -12.82
C HIS A 13 -24.01 -5.38 -13.53
N ALA A 14 -23.74 -6.63 -13.17
CA ALA A 14 -22.79 -7.49 -13.88
C ALA A 14 -23.16 -7.64 -15.37
N ARG A 15 -24.45 -7.88 -15.67
CA ARG A 15 -24.96 -7.92 -17.05
C ARG A 15 -24.81 -6.58 -17.75
N GLU A 16 -25.15 -5.48 -17.09
CA GLU A 16 -25.04 -4.15 -17.70
C GLU A 16 -23.59 -3.80 -18.08
N LEU A 17 -22.61 -4.14 -17.24
CA LEU A 17 -21.19 -3.91 -17.52
C LEU A 17 -20.72 -4.62 -18.80
N ILE A 18 -21.19 -5.86 -19.00
CA ILE A 18 -20.85 -6.68 -20.17
C ILE A 18 -21.62 -6.20 -21.42
N ILE A 19 -22.94 -5.99 -21.30
CA ILE A 19 -23.80 -5.59 -22.43
C ILE A 19 -23.44 -4.20 -22.97
N LYS A 20 -23.11 -3.26 -22.07
CA LYS A 20 -22.68 -1.90 -22.47
C LYS A 20 -21.27 -1.86 -23.06
N GLY A 21 -20.57 -3.01 -23.12
CA GLY A 21 -19.20 -3.13 -23.63
C GLY A 21 -18.15 -2.41 -22.77
N ILE A 22 -18.48 -2.12 -21.51
CA ILE A 22 -17.53 -1.52 -20.55
C ILE A 22 -16.46 -2.56 -20.20
N GLU A 23 -16.88 -3.82 -20.05
CA GLU A 23 -15.99 -4.97 -20.02
C GLU A 23 -16.20 -5.84 -21.25
N SER A 24 -15.12 -6.44 -21.75
CA SER A 24 -15.25 -7.45 -22.80
C SER A 24 -15.94 -8.69 -22.23
N GLY A 25 -16.71 -9.42 -23.04
CA GLY A 25 -17.39 -10.65 -22.59
C GLY A 25 -16.46 -11.76 -22.09
N ASP A 26 -15.16 -11.64 -22.33
CA ASP A 26 -14.13 -12.56 -21.87
C ASP A 26 -13.35 -12.04 -20.63
N ASN A 27 -13.55 -10.79 -20.21
CA ASN A 27 -12.90 -10.22 -19.04
C ASN A 27 -13.62 -10.60 -17.74
N SER A 28 -12.84 -10.89 -16.71
CA SER A 28 -13.33 -10.99 -15.33
C SER A 28 -13.14 -9.68 -14.58
N PHE A 29 -14.02 -9.40 -13.64
CA PHE A 29 -13.98 -8.18 -12.83
C PHE A 29 -14.60 -8.43 -11.46
N VAL A 30 -14.32 -7.55 -10.51
CA VAL A 30 -14.95 -7.55 -9.19
C VAL A 30 -15.99 -6.44 -9.13
N ILE A 31 -17.15 -6.75 -8.54
CA ILE A 31 -18.11 -5.75 -8.06
C ILE A 31 -18.01 -5.69 -6.54
N PHE A 32 -17.84 -4.48 -6.00
CA PHE A 32 -17.94 -4.19 -4.57
C PHE A 32 -19.21 -3.39 -4.28
N ASP A 33 -20.13 -3.97 -3.52
CA ASP A 33 -21.41 -3.36 -3.14
C ASP A 33 -21.23 -2.42 -1.94
N VAL A 34 -20.93 -1.15 -2.23
CA VAL A 34 -20.71 -0.13 -1.19
C VAL A 34 -21.99 0.10 -0.39
N ASP A 35 -23.15 0.12 -1.06
CA ASP A 35 -24.44 0.36 -0.38
C ASP A 35 -24.69 -0.71 0.69
N GLY A 36 -24.52 -1.99 0.35
CA GLY A 36 -24.67 -3.08 1.31
C GLY A 36 -23.65 -3.02 2.46
N ALA A 37 -22.40 -2.68 2.16
CA ALA A 37 -21.35 -2.52 3.17
C ALA A 37 -21.65 -1.35 4.13
N LEU A 38 -22.23 -0.25 3.63
CA LEU A 38 -22.66 0.88 4.46
C LEU A 38 -23.85 0.52 5.35
N GLU A 39 -24.85 -0.19 4.82
CA GLU A 39 -25.98 -0.69 5.63
C GLU A 39 -25.49 -1.57 6.77
N ARG A 40 -24.53 -2.47 6.49
CA ARG A 40 -23.94 -3.30 7.53
C ARG A 40 -23.15 -2.49 8.56
N LEU A 41 -22.39 -1.50 8.13
CA LEU A 41 -21.69 -0.59 9.04
C LEU A 41 -22.66 0.12 9.98
N GLU A 42 -23.78 0.63 9.47
CA GLU A 42 -24.78 1.32 10.30
C GLU A 42 -25.47 0.36 11.27
N HIS A 43 -25.79 -0.87 10.83
CA HIS A 43 -26.33 -1.89 11.72
C HIS A 43 -25.34 -2.27 12.83
N TYR A 44 -24.07 -2.54 12.47
CA TYR A 44 -23.00 -2.82 13.42
C TYR A 44 -22.83 -1.67 14.43
N ARG A 45 -22.81 -0.42 13.94
CA ARG A 45 -22.66 0.78 14.78
C ARG A 45 -23.84 0.95 15.74
N CYS A 46 -25.06 0.69 15.28
CA CYS A 46 -26.26 0.76 16.11
C CYS A 46 -26.21 -0.27 17.25
N GLN A 47 -25.91 -1.53 16.94
CA GLN A 47 -25.79 -2.60 17.93
C GLN A 47 -24.60 -2.39 18.87
N LEU A 48 -23.47 -1.88 18.37
CA LEU A 48 -22.34 -1.56 19.21
C LEU A 48 -22.68 -0.45 20.23
N LYS A 49 -23.37 0.61 19.78
CA LYS A 49 -23.72 1.76 20.61
C LYS A 49 -24.79 1.46 21.66
N SER A 50 -25.64 0.46 21.46
CA SER A 50 -26.65 0.07 22.46
C SER A 50 -26.01 -0.55 23.72
N PHE A 51 -24.89 -1.27 23.57
CA PHE A 51 -24.14 -1.85 24.69
C PHE A 51 -22.98 -0.96 25.15
N PHE A 52 -22.31 -0.27 24.22
CA PHE A 52 -21.15 0.57 24.51
C PHE A 52 -21.37 2.00 23.99
N PRO A 53 -22.02 2.89 24.78
CA PRO A 53 -22.30 4.27 24.36
C PRO A 53 -21.03 5.04 23.99
N ASN A 54 -19.94 4.84 24.74
CA ASN A 54 -18.62 5.45 24.53
C ASN A 54 -17.71 4.63 23.62
N SER A 55 -18.27 4.02 22.58
CA SER A 55 -17.50 3.24 21.60
C SER A 55 -17.09 4.02 20.34
N SER A 56 -16.01 3.58 19.71
CA SER A 56 -15.57 3.98 18.38
C SER A 56 -15.27 2.76 17.52
N ILE A 57 -15.42 2.91 16.21
CA ILE A 57 -15.03 1.90 15.23
C ILE A 57 -13.71 2.33 14.60
N ALA A 58 -12.73 1.45 14.62
CA ALA A 58 -11.47 1.59 13.90
C ALA A 58 -11.46 0.61 12.71
N TYR A 59 -11.71 1.12 11.52
CA TYR A 59 -11.81 0.26 10.34
C TYR A 59 -10.46 -0.38 10.01
N SER A 60 -10.41 -1.71 9.94
CA SER A 60 -9.17 -2.46 9.67
C SER A 60 -8.78 -2.37 8.19
N TYR A 61 -7.81 -1.52 7.86
CA TYR A 61 -7.45 -1.16 6.48
C TYR A 61 -6.96 -2.35 5.66
N LYS A 62 -6.22 -3.26 6.30
CA LYS A 62 -5.73 -4.51 5.69
C LYS A 62 -6.84 -5.40 5.14
N SER A 63 -8.07 -5.24 5.63
CA SER A 63 -9.22 -6.01 5.15
C SER A 63 -9.69 -5.52 3.78
N ASN A 64 -9.94 -4.23 3.61
CA ASN A 64 -10.25 -3.65 2.30
C ASN A 64 -9.90 -2.15 2.19
N ASN A 65 -8.86 -1.84 1.42
CA ASN A 65 -8.38 -0.48 1.18
C ASN A 65 -8.87 0.13 -0.16
N LEU A 66 -10.06 -0.25 -0.63
CA LEU A 66 -10.63 0.34 -1.85
C LEU A 66 -10.94 1.82 -1.61
N ALA A 67 -10.25 2.71 -2.33
CA ALA A 67 -10.26 4.16 -2.07
C ALA A 67 -11.67 4.74 -1.93
N GLN A 68 -12.61 4.39 -2.82
CA GLN A 68 -13.97 4.91 -2.75
C GLN A 68 -14.72 4.49 -1.48
N TRP A 69 -14.57 3.24 -1.04
CA TRP A 69 -15.12 2.77 0.23
C TRP A 69 -14.51 3.55 1.40
N CYS A 70 -13.18 3.60 1.45
CA CYS A 70 -12.42 4.29 2.49
C CYS A 70 -12.76 5.78 2.59
N GLN A 71 -12.88 6.48 1.47
CA GLN A 71 -13.26 7.90 1.42
C GLN A 71 -14.68 8.17 1.94
N ILE A 72 -15.62 7.26 1.68
CA ILE A 72 -16.98 7.42 2.20
C ILE A 72 -16.99 7.22 3.71
N ILE A 73 -16.32 6.19 4.23
CA ILE A 73 -16.35 5.90 5.67
C ILE A 73 -15.46 6.84 6.49
N SER A 74 -14.45 7.49 5.90
CA SER A 74 -13.64 8.49 6.59
C SER A 74 -14.48 9.70 7.04
N GLY A 75 -15.50 10.08 6.24
CA GLY A 75 -16.49 11.11 6.59
C GLY A 75 -17.49 10.72 7.68
N LYS A 76 -17.52 9.46 8.12
CA LYS A 76 -18.45 8.96 9.16
C LYS A 76 -17.89 9.00 10.58
N GLY A 77 -16.70 9.56 10.77
CA GLY A 77 -16.08 9.64 12.08
C GLY A 77 -15.66 8.26 12.60
N LEU A 78 -15.02 7.46 11.74
CA LEU A 78 -14.31 6.25 12.15
C LEU A 78 -12.82 6.58 12.39
N TYR A 79 -12.11 5.68 13.07
CA TYR A 79 -10.65 5.60 13.00
C TYR A 79 -10.28 4.71 11.80
N ALA A 80 -9.07 4.88 11.25
CA ALA A 80 -8.44 3.84 10.45
C ALA A 80 -7.46 3.07 11.35
N GLU A 81 -7.64 1.76 11.45
CA GLU A 81 -6.63 0.85 12.00
C GLU A 81 -5.71 0.40 10.87
N VAL A 82 -4.42 0.68 11.01
CA VAL A 82 -3.39 0.41 10.00
C VAL A 82 -2.25 -0.39 10.63
N CYS A 83 -1.65 -1.30 9.87
CA CYS A 83 -0.54 -2.14 10.33
C CYS A 83 0.82 -1.78 9.68
N SER A 84 0.85 -0.74 8.84
CA SER A 84 2.07 -0.24 8.21
C SER A 84 1.99 1.25 7.87
N VAL A 85 3.15 1.88 7.62
CA VAL A 85 3.20 3.27 7.17
C VAL A 85 2.57 3.47 5.78
N ASP A 86 2.59 2.44 4.93
CA ASP A 86 1.99 2.50 3.61
C ASP A 86 0.46 2.57 3.73
N GLU A 87 -0.13 1.75 4.59
CA GLU A 87 -1.56 1.84 4.93
C GLU A 87 -1.89 3.17 5.61
N MET A 88 -1.05 3.65 6.52
CA MET A 88 -1.22 4.97 7.15
C MET A 88 -1.26 6.10 6.11
N ASN A 89 -0.37 6.06 5.11
CA ASN A 89 -0.36 7.04 4.03
C ASN A 89 -1.63 6.99 3.18
N LEU A 90 -2.12 5.78 2.87
CA LEU A 90 -3.38 5.60 2.16
C LEU A 90 -4.55 6.14 2.99
N ALA A 91 -4.64 5.78 4.27
CA ALA A 91 -5.67 6.26 5.18
C ALA A 91 -5.73 7.79 5.26
N LYS A 92 -4.58 8.46 5.37
CA LYS A 92 -4.51 9.93 5.35
C LYS A 92 -4.98 10.51 4.01
N ARG A 93 -4.63 9.89 2.88
CA ARG A 93 -5.09 10.32 1.54
C ARG A 93 -6.59 10.13 1.34
N ASP A 94 -7.16 9.10 1.94
CA ASP A 94 -8.60 8.81 1.90
C ASP A 94 -9.41 9.69 2.87
N GLY A 95 -8.75 10.56 3.64
CA GLY A 95 -9.40 11.56 4.50
C GLY A 95 -9.56 11.15 5.96
N PHE A 96 -8.95 10.05 6.41
CA PHE A 96 -8.98 9.70 7.83
C PHE A 96 -8.15 10.69 8.65
N ASN A 97 -8.78 11.24 9.69
CA ASN A 97 -8.14 12.16 10.63
C ASN A 97 -7.64 11.48 11.90
N ARG A 98 -8.12 10.26 12.19
CA ARG A 98 -7.75 9.50 13.37
C ARG A 98 -7.23 8.13 12.97
N ILE A 99 -6.03 7.81 13.46
CA ILE A 99 -5.29 6.60 13.10
C ILE A 99 -5.01 5.81 14.37
N VAL A 100 -5.27 4.51 14.33
CA VAL A 100 -4.73 3.50 15.25
C VAL A 100 -3.62 2.76 14.49
N PHE A 101 -2.40 2.80 15.00
CA PHE A 101 -1.25 2.17 14.37
C PHE A 101 -0.88 0.87 15.11
N ASP A 102 -1.33 -0.26 14.56
CA ASP A 102 -1.05 -1.60 15.03
C ASP A 102 0.10 -2.25 14.22
N GLY A 103 0.31 -3.55 14.43
CA GLY A 103 1.27 -4.37 13.70
C GLY A 103 2.50 -4.72 14.53
N PRO A 104 3.06 -5.92 14.36
CA PRO A 104 4.22 -6.39 15.15
C PRO A 104 5.55 -5.75 14.72
N LEU A 105 5.58 -5.09 13.57
CA LEU A 105 6.77 -4.48 12.99
C LEU A 105 6.51 -3.03 12.67
N LYS A 106 6.99 -2.15 13.55
CA LYS A 106 7.03 -0.70 13.31
C LYS A 106 8.49 -0.24 13.27
N LYS A 107 8.95 0.25 12.11
CA LYS A 107 10.31 0.79 11.98
C LYS A 107 10.42 2.12 12.71
N THR A 108 11.63 2.50 13.12
CA THR A 108 11.88 3.77 13.82
C THR A 108 11.36 5.00 13.04
N SER A 109 11.55 5.03 11.72
CA SER A 109 11.01 6.10 10.86
C SER A 109 9.48 6.10 10.78
N GLU A 110 8.85 4.94 10.91
CA GLU A 110 7.38 4.79 10.87
C GLU A 110 6.78 5.21 12.21
N LEU A 111 7.42 4.86 13.32
CA LEU A 111 7.06 5.32 14.67
C LEU A 111 7.14 6.84 14.79
N LEU A 112 8.24 7.46 14.31
CA LEU A 112 8.38 8.92 14.31
C LEU A 112 7.20 9.60 13.59
N LYS A 113 6.88 9.10 12.39
CA LYS A 113 5.75 9.62 11.61
C LYS A 113 4.41 9.44 12.33
N ALA A 114 4.21 8.30 13.00
CA ALA A 114 3.00 8.05 13.77
C ALA A 114 2.84 9.05 14.93
N ILE A 115 3.94 9.36 15.63
CA ILE A 115 3.99 10.37 16.70
C ILE A 115 3.65 11.77 16.12
N GLU A 116 4.26 12.15 15.01
CA GLU A 116 4.06 13.46 14.37
C GLU A 116 2.60 13.72 13.97
N ILE A 117 1.87 12.68 13.54
CA ILE A 117 0.46 12.80 13.16
C ILE A 117 -0.51 12.59 14.35
N GLY A 118 0.02 12.32 15.55
CA GLY A 118 -0.79 12.06 16.74
C GLY A 118 -1.59 10.76 16.67
N ALA A 119 -1.07 9.73 16.02
CA ALA A 119 -1.70 8.41 15.99
C ALA A 119 -1.73 7.78 17.39
N LEU A 120 -2.76 6.97 17.65
CA LEU A 120 -2.78 6.06 18.79
C LEU A 120 -1.96 4.82 18.44
N ILE A 121 -0.92 4.51 19.22
CA ILE A 121 -0.01 3.41 18.88
C ILE A 121 -0.28 2.20 19.78
N GLU A 122 -0.51 1.07 19.14
CA GLU A 122 -0.68 -0.23 19.80
C GLU A 122 0.69 -0.87 20.01
N VAL A 123 1.23 -0.78 21.22
CA VAL A 123 2.56 -1.28 21.55
C VAL A 123 2.56 -2.79 21.61
N ASP A 124 3.30 -3.43 20.70
CA ASP A 124 3.32 -4.88 20.55
C ASP A 124 4.38 -5.57 21.43
N ASN A 125 5.51 -4.90 21.70
CA ASN A 125 6.63 -5.48 22.45
C ASN A 125 7.47 -4.43 23.19
N ILE A 126 8.36 -4.91 24.09
CA ILE A 126 9.21 -4.08 24.96
C ILE A 126 10.14 -3.15 24.16
N ASP A 127 10.77 -3.67 23.11
CA ASP A 127 11.76 -2.90 22.34
C ASP A 127 11.12 -1.79 21.51
N GLU A 128 9.90 -2.01 21.03
CA GLU A 128 9.08 -0.96 20.44
C GLU A 128 8.76 0.15 21.44
N CYS A 129 8.33 -0.20 22.66
CA CYS A 129 8.02 0.78 23.71
C CYS A 129 9.25 1.64 24.09
N LYS A 130 10.42 1.02 24.23
CA LYS A 130 11.68 1.73 24.50
C LYS A 130 12.03 2.71 23.38
N ARG A 131 11.96 2.27 22.13
CA ARG A 131 12.22 3.13 20.96
C ARG A 131 11.23 4.30 20.88
N LEU A 132 9.96 4.06 21.19
CA LEU A 132 8.94 5.11 21.27
C LEU A 132 9.32 6.17 22.31
N ASN A 133 9.69 5.75 23.53
CA ASN A 133 10.09 6.68 24.59
C ASN A 133 11.31 7.53 24.18
N GLU A 134 12.32 6.91 23.56
CA GLU A 134 13.52 7.61 23.09
C GLU A 134 13.21 8.63 22.00
N LEU A 135 12.40 8.26 21.00
CA LEU A 135 11.96 9.16 19.95
C LEU A 135 11.16 10.33 20.50
N CYS A 136 10.19 10.05 21.38
CA CYS A 136 9.38 11.08 22.00
C CYS A 136 10.22 12.08 22.81
N LYS A 137 11.21 11.58 23.57
CA LYS A 137 12.16 12.42 24.32
C LYS A 137 13.04 13.26 23.40
N LEU A 138 13.57 12.67 22.33
CA LEU A 138 14.45 13.35 21.37
C LEU A 138 13.71 14.51 20.67
N HIS A 139 12.47 14.26 20.26
CA HIS A 139 11.65 15.22 19.52
C HIS A 139 10.77 16.12 20.40
N LYS A 140 10.75 15.88 21.72
CA LYS A 140 9.88 16.55 22.70
C LYS A 140 8.41 16.49 22.32
N LEU A 141 7.97 15.32 21.85
CA LEU A 141 6.59 15.03 21.49
C LEU A 141 6.01 14.01 22.47
N THR A 142 4.71 14.09 22.73
CA THR A 142 3.99 13.08 23.51
C THR A 142 3.34 12.06 22.60
N CYS A 143 3.28 10.81 23.02
CA CYS A 143 2.62 9.74 22.29
C CYS A 143 1.60 9.02 23.19
N ARG A 144 0.37 8.88 22.69
CA ARG A 144 -0.63 8.03 23.33
C ARG A 144 -0.45 6.59 22.90
N ILE A 145 -0.45 5.69 23.86
CA ILE A 145 -0.21 4.28 23.64
C ILE A 145 -1.28 3.42 24.28
N HIS A 146 -1.56 2.31 23.61
CA HIS A 146 -2.16 1.13 24.22
C HIS A 146 -1.10 0.06 24.38
N LEU A 147 -1.22 -0.77 25.42
CA LEU A 147 -0.45 -2.01 25.50
C LEU A 147 -1.27 -3.15 24.91
N ARG A 148 -0.78 -3.72 23.81
CA ARG A 148 -1.37 -4.93 23.24
C ARG A 148 -1.00 -6.12 24.10
N LEU A 149 -1.99 -6.84 24.61
CA LEU A 149 -1.79 -8.01 25.46
C LEU A 149 -1.90 -9.30 24.63
N SER A 150 -1.00 -10.24 24.90
CA SER A 150 -0.94 -11.53 24.23
C SER A 150 -2.10 -12.44 24.67
N HIS A 151 -2.45 -13.43 23.86
CA HIS A 151 -3.51 -14.41 24.17
C HIS A 151 -3.06 -15.84 23.83
N TYR A 152 -3.76 -16.85 24.35
CA TYR A 152 -3.53 -18.26 24.05
C TYR A 152 -4.41 -18.76 22.90
N TYR A 153 -3.79 -19.39 21.90
CA TYR A 153 -4.44 -20.14 20.83
C TYR A 153 -4.30 -21.63 21.09
N ASP A 154 -5.37 -22.28 21.58
CA ASP A 154 -5.42 -23.73 21.80
C ASP A 154 -4.15 -24.23 22.52
N ASP A 155 -3.93 -23.67 23.72
CA ASP A 155 -2.78 -23.85 24.62
C ASP A 155 -1.42 -23.29 24.15
N ASN A 156 -1.32 -22.73 22.94
CA ASN A 156 -0.09 -22.08 22.45
C ASN A 156 -0.16 -20.56 22.62
N LEU A 157 0.88 -19.96 23.20
CA LEU A 157 0.94 -18.50 23.33
C LEU A 157 1.03 -17.82 21.96
N SER A 158 0.27 -16.76 21.75
CA SER A 158 0.41 -15.90 20.58
C SER A 158 1.80 -15.27 20.52
N ARG A 159 2.33 -15.13 19.30
CA ARG A 159 3.55 -14.35 19.06
C ARG A 159 3.37 -12.83 19.13
N PHE A 160 2.14 -12.34 19.34
CA PHE A 160 1.78 -10.93 19.29
C PHE A 160 1.39 -10.41 20.67
N GLY A 161 1.74 -9.15 20.94
CA GLY A 161 1.49 -8.50 22.21
C GLY A 161 2.40 -8.97 23.34
N LEU A 162 2.23 -8.30 24.47
CA LEU A 162 2.98 -8.51 25.70
C LEU A 162 2.32 -9.58 26.57
N SER A 163 3.11 -10.41 27.23
CA SER A 163 2.63 -11.16 28.38
C SER A 163 2.30 -10.22 29.55
N GLU A 164 1.54 -10.71 30.52
CA GLU A 164 1.16 -9.92 31.71
C GLU A 164 2.37 -9.34 32.44
N SER A 165 3.40 -10.15 32.64
CA SER A 165 4.62 -9.74 33.35
C SER A 165 5.42 -8.69 32.57
N GLU A 166 5.48 -8.79 31.24
CA GLU A 166 6.13 -7.80 30.38
C GLU A 166 5.36 -6.46 30.39
N ALA A 167 4.02 -6.52 30.35
CA ALA A 167 3.18 -5.33 30.45
C ALA A 167 3.37 -4.62 31.80
N ILE A 168 3.31 -5.36 32.93
CA ILE A 168 3.58 -4.80 34.27
C ILE A 168 4.97 -4.19 34.34
N ASN A 169 5.99 -4.87 33.81
CA ASN A 169 7.35 -4.35 33.78
C ASN A 169 7.44 -3.01 33.05
N LEU A 170 6.85 -2.90 31.85
CA LEU A 170 6.82 -1.64 31.10
C LEU A 170 6.10 -0.53 31.86
N LEU A 171 4.95 -0.85 32.46
CA LEU A 171 4.14 0.11 33.23
C LEU A 171 4.94 0.68 34.41
N GLU A 172 5.52 -0.18 35.25
CA GLU A 172 6.21 0.21 36.48
C GLU A 172 7.61 0.78 36.22
N MET A 173 8.33 0.27 35.21
CA MET A 173 9.75 0.62 35.02
C MET A 173 9.98 1.73 34.02
N LEU A 174 9.10 1.90 33.03
CA LEU A 174 9.28 2.85 31.93
C LEU A 174 8.14 3.87 31.84
N ILE A 175 6.90 3.42 31.66
CA ILE A 175 5.76 4.28 31.34
C ILE A 175 5.44 5.22 32.50
N SER A 176 5.35 4.72 33.73
CA SER A 176 5.09 5.55 34.93
C SER A 176 6.14 6.63 35.20
N LYS A 177 7.33 6.53 34.60
CA LYS A 177 8.44 7.48 34.75
C LYS A 177 8.64 8.36 33.52
N SER A 178 7.87 8.13 32.45
CA SER A 178 7.98 8.88 31.21
C SER A 178 7.07 10.11 31.26
N GLU A 179 7.61 11.27 30.93
CA GLU A 179 6.82 12.48 30.70
C GLU A 179 6.20 12.53 29.29
N TYR A 180 6.56 11.56 28.43
CA TYR A 180 6.23 11.59 27.01
C TYR A 180 5.29 10.47 26.57
N LEU A 181 5.38 9.29 27.18
CA LEU A 181 4.47 8.18 26.92
C LEU A 181 3.23 8.32 27.78
N ILE A 182 2.07 8.43 27.14
CA ILE A 182 0.77 8.54 27.80
C ILE A 182 0.04 7.22 27.60
N LEU A 183 -0.10 6.45 28.67
CA LEU A 183 -0.97 5.26 28.64
C LEU A 183 -2.42 5.72 28.46
N ASP A 184 -3.03 5.36 27.33
CA ASP A 184 -4.46 5.57 27.04
C ASP A 184 -5.27 4.32 27.43
N GLY A 185 -4.66 3.13 27.39
CA GLY A 185 -5.30 1.90 27.81
C GLY A 185 -4.68 0.62 27.25
N PHE A 186 -5.53 -0.35 26.89
CA PHE A 186 -5.11 -1.70 26.54
C PHE A 186 -5.79 -2.21 25.28
N HIS A 187 -5.12 -3.13 24.60
CA HIS A 187 -5.64 -3.76 23.39
C HIS A 187 -5.62 -5.28 23.47
N LEU A 188 -6.77 -5.88 23.17
CA LEU A 188 -7.02 -7.31 23.14
C LEU A 188 -7.45 -7.72 21.73
N HIS A 189 -6.59 -8.42 20.99
CA HIS A 189 -6.94 -9.01 19.70
C HIS A 189 -6.74 -10.53 19.72
N VAL A 190 -7.85 -11.28 19.70
CA VAL A 190 -7.86 -12.75 19.87
C VAL A 190 -8.12 -13.52 18.57
N GLY A 191 -8.10 -12.85 17.42
CA GLY A 191 -8.18 -13.44 16.09
C GLY A 191 -9.27 -12.85 15.19
N SER A 192 -9.52 -13.54 14.08
CA SER A 192 -10.51 -13.16 13.06
C SER A 192 -11.53 -14.29 12.86
N ASN A 193 -12.74 -13.92 12.42
CA ASN A 193 -13.81 -14.86 12.06
C ASN A 193 -14.21 -15.78 13.22
N LEU A 194 -14.43 -15.19 14.40
CA LEU A 194 -14.75 -15.97 15.61
C LEU A 194 -16.18 -16.50 15.52
N PRO A 195 -16.43 -17.77 15.90
CA PRO A 195 -17.79 -18.32 15.88
C PRO A 195 -18.70 -17.72 16.96
N ASN A 196 -18.14 -17.05 17.97
CA ASN A 196 -18.83 -16.36 19.06
C ASN A 196 -17.85 -15.43 19.80
N ALA A 197 -18.31 -14.75 20.85
CA ALA A 197 -17.50 -13.81 21.64
C ALA A 197 -16.59 -14.48 22.70
N GLU A 198 -16.63 -15.81 22.87
CA GLU A 198 -16.02 -16.53 24.00
C GLU A 198 -14.52 -16.24 24.15
N LYS A 199 -13.77 -16.18 23.04
CA LYS A 199 -12.32 -15.90 23.09
C LYS A 199 -12.03 -14.50 23.62
N ILE A 200 -12.85 -13.50 23.27
CA ILE A 200 -12.71 -12.13 23.77
C ILE A 200 -13.03 -12.11 25.27
N CYS A 201 -14.13 -12.75 25.68
CA CYS A 201 -14.51 -12.85 27.09
C CYS A 201 -13.41 -13.51 27.94
N LYS A 202 -12.79 -14.60 27.45
CA LYS A 202 -11.66 -15.25 28.11
C LYS A 202 -10.45 -14.33 28.26
N ALA A 203 -10.10 -13.56 27.22
CA ALA A 203 -9.00 -12.60 27.31
C ALA A 203 -9.28 -11.47 28.32
N ILE A 204 -10.52 -10.97 28.37
CA ILE A 204 -10.94 -9.98 29.38
C ILE A 204 -10.77 -10.55 30.79
N ILE A 205 -11.28 -11.76 31.03
CA ILE A 205 -11.17 -12.44 32.34
C ILE A 205 -9.70 -12.70 32.68
N GLN A 206 -8.87 -13.07 31.71
CA GLN A 206 -7.44 -13.32 31.94
C GLN A 206 -6.72 -12.06 32.46
N TYR A 207 -6.99 -10.89 31.87
CA TYR A 207 -6.25 -9.66 32.15
C TYR A 207 -6.97 -8.67 33.06
N HIS A 208 -8.12 -9.03 33.63
CA HIS A 208 -8.96 -8.09 34.36
C HIS A 208 -8.24 -7.43 35.55
N GLU A 209 -7.43 -8.16 36.32
CA GLU A 209 -6.70 -7.58 37.46
C GLU A 209 -5.67 -6.52 37.01
N LEU A 210 -4.91 -6.83 35.96
CA LEU A 210 -3.95 -5.90 35.36
C LEU A 210 -4.67 -4.66 34.81
N ILE A 211 -5.73 -4.86 34.03
CA ILE A 211 -6.49 -3.78 33.42
C ILE A 211 -7.11 -2.91 34.52
N LEU A 212 -7.76 -3.50 35.53
CA LEU A 212 -8.38 -2.74 36.62
C LEU A 212 -7.36 -1.92 37.41
N ARG A 213 -6.13 -2.44 37.59
CA ARG A 213 -5.08 -1.76 38.34
C ARG A 213 -4.44 -0.59 37.59
N TYR A 214 -4.32 -0.69 36.26
CA TYR A 214 -3.51 0.24 35.46
C TYR A 214 -4.28 1.06 34.43
N MET A 215 -5.55 0.74 34.16
CA MET A 215 -6.39 1.51 33.24
C MET A 215 -6.61 2.93 33.80
N PRO A 216 -6.41 3.99 33.01
CA PRO A 216 -6.84 5.34 33.38
C PRO A 216 -8.35 5.43 33.66
N ASP A 217 -8.78 6.42 34.43
CA ASP A 217 -10.20 6.62 34.78
C ASP A 217 -11.11 6.74 33.54
N ASP A 218 -10.62 7.39 32.48
CA ASP A 218 -11.26 7.56 31.17
C ASP A 218 -10.57 6.76 30.07
N GLY A 219 -9.85 5.70 30.46
CA GLY A 219 -9.04 4.89 29.56
C GLY A 219 -9.83 4.13 28.49
N THR A 220 -9.11 3.66 27.48
CA THR A 220 -9.68 2.96 26.33
C THR A 220 -9.37 1.46 26.37
N LEU A 221 -10.40 0.62 26.25
CA LEU A 221 -10.22 -0.80 25.97
C LEU A 221 -10.49 -1.06 24.49
N ASN A 222 -9.42 -1.30 23.72
CA ASN A 222 -9.52 -1.76 22.35
C ASN A 222 -9.71 -3.28 22.33
N LEU A 223 -10.83 -3.75 21.82
CA LEU A 223 -11.21 -5.17 21.81
C LEU A 223 -10.93 -5.84 20.46
N GLY A 224 -10.16 -5.17 19.60
CA GLY A 224 -9.75 -5.68 18.31
C GLY A 224 -10.94 -6.04 17.44
N SER A 225 -10.77 -7.03 16.58
CA SER A 225 -11.84 -7.56 15.75
C SER A 225 -12.57 -8.71 16.45
N GLY A 226 -13.50 -9.36 15.75
CA GLY A 226 -14.00 -10.64 16.24
C GLY A 226 -15.23 -11.17 15.52
N ILE A 227 -16.12 -10.28 15.06
CA ILE A 227 -17.34 -10.72 14.38
C ILE A 227 -16.99 -11.34 13.02
N PRO A 228 -17.51 -12.55 12.71
CA PRO A 228 -17.26 -13.21 11.44
C PRO A 228 -18.09 -12.59 10.31
N ALA A 229 -17.67 -12.86 9.08
CA ALA A 229 -18.48 -12.55 7.91
C ALA A 229 -19.53 -13.64 7.65
N ASP A 230 -20.48 -13.33 6.79
CA ASP A 230 -21.51 -14.27 6.35
C ASP A 230 -20.99 -15.31 5.36
N SER A 231 -20.03 -14.96 4.51
CA SER A 231 -19.73 -15.69 3.27
C SER A 231 -19.13 -17.08 3.49
N PHE A 232 -18.56 -17.35 4.66
CA PHE A 232 -17.87 -18.60 4.96
C PHE A 232 -18.69 -19.44 5.93
N SER A 233 -19.71 -20.12 5.42
CA SER A 233 -20.43 -21.12 6.21
C SER A 233 -20.39 -22.49 5.56
N ALA A 234 -19.72 -23.43 6.24
CA ALA A 234 -19.63 -24.83 5.82
C ALA A 234 -21.01 -25.50 5.70
N SER A 235 -22.02 -25.01 6.44
CA SER A 235 -23.41 -25.49 6.41
C SER A 235 -24.41 -24.33 6.51
N SER A 236 -25.61 -24.48 5.94
CA SER A 236 -26.70 -23.47 6.08
C SER A 236 -27.15 -23.29 7.52
N ASP A 237 -26.78 -24.24 8.37
CA ASP A 237 -27.30 -24.41 9.71
C ASP A 237 -26.40 -23.75 10.77
N ASN A 238 -25.21 -23.25 10.36
CA ASN A 238 -24.35 -22.43 11.20
C ASN A 238 -24.59 -20.95 10.85
N PRO A 239 -25.54 -20.27 11.52
CA PRO A 239 -25.75 -18.84 11.30
C PRO A 239 -24.55 -18.05 11.81
N THR A 240 -24.22 -16.98 11.10
CA THR A 240 -23.28 -15.96 11.55
C THR A 240 -23.81 -15.35 12.85
N PRO A 241 -23.00 -15.24 13.92
CA PRO A 241 -23.40 -14.62 15.17
C PRO A 241 -24.03 -13.26 14.95
N CYS A 242 -25.23 -13.08 15.51
CA CYS A 242 -25.88 -11.78 15.54
C CYS A 242 -24.98 -10.78 16.31
N PRO A 243 -24.70 -9.58 15.77
CA PRO A 243 -23.91 -8.58 16.49
C PRO A 243 -24.44 -8.27 17.89
N GLU A 244 -25.76 -8.30 18.09
CA GLU A 244 -26.39 -8.12 19.41
C GLU A 244 -25.88 -9.15 20.44
N VAL A 245 -25.95 -10.44 20.11
CA VAL A 245 -25.50 -11.54 20.99
C VAL A 245 -24.00 -11.48 21.22
N PHE A 246 -23.25 -11.09 20.18
CA PHE A 246 -21.80 -10.93 20.27
C PHE A 246 -21.43 -9.83 21.26
N PHE A 247 -22.03 -8.64 21.13
CA PHE A 247 -21.74 -7.50 22.00
C PHE A 247 -22.30 -7.68 23.41
N SER A 248 -23.49 -8.27 23.58
CA SER A 248 -24.07 -8.51 24.91
C SER A 248 -23.16 -9.39 25.77
N SER A 249 -22.61 -10.46 25.18
CA SER A 249 -21.69 -11.39 25.87
C SER A 249 -20.42 -10.69 26.36
N ILE A 250 -19.86 -9.81 25.54
CA ILE A 250 -18.68 -9.00 25.88
C ILE A 250 -19.03 -7.99 26.97
N TYR A 251 -20.16 -7.30 26.82
CA TYR A 251 -20.64 -6.30 27.76
C TYR A 251 -20.86 -6.89 29.16
N ASP A 252 -21.57 -8.01 29.25
CA ASP A 252 -21.82 -8.71 30.51
C ASP A 252 -20.51 -9.14 31.17
N THR A 253 -19.56 -9.64 30.38
CA THR A 253 -18.23 -10.02 30.90
C THR A 253 -17.48 -8.82 31.46
N ILE A 254 -17.47 -7.68 30.75
CA ILE A 254 -16.84 -6.43 31.20
C ILE A 254 -17.52 -5.94 32.49
N LYS A 255 -18.85 -5.96 32.57
CA LYS A 255 -19.58 -5.56 33.77
C LYS A 255 -19.26 -6.44 34.96
N ASN A 256 -19.18 -7.76 34.76
CA ASN A 256 -18.84 -8.69 35.82
C ASN A 256 -17.39 -8.52 36.32
N CYS A 257 -16.44 -8.27 35.41
CA CYS A 257 -15.03 -8.10 35.77
C CYS A 257 -14.70 -6.74 36.40
N PHE A 258 -15.36 -5.66 35.96
CA PHE A 258 -14.94 -4.29 36.29
C PHE A 258 -16.00 -3.44 37.01
N GLY A 259 -17.23 -3.95 37.17
CA GLY A 259 -18.31 -3.25 37.86
C GLY A 259 -18.69 -1.93 37.19
N THR A 260 -18.85 -0.87 37.97
CA THR A 260 -19.24 0.47 37.48
C THR A 260 -18.06 1.33 37.04
N VAL A 261 -16.81 0.92 37.31
CA VAL A 261 -15.62 1.68 36.89
C VAL A 261 -15.56 1.78 35.36
N CYS A 262 -15.95 0.72 34.67
CA CYS A 262 -15.94 0.66 33.21
C CYS A 262 -16.97 1.57 32.53
N ASP A 263 -17.91 2.17 33.27
CA ASP A 263 -18.87 3.15 32.70
C ASP A 263 -18.20 4.42 32.18
N LYS A 264 -17.01 4.75 32.70
CA LYS A 264 -16.22 5.90 32.28
C LYS A 264 -15.28 5.60 31.11
N TRP A 265 -15.10 4.33 30.78
CA TRP A 265 -14.14 3.91 29.76
C TRP A 265 -14.64 4.15 28.35
N ASN A 266 -13.68 4.24 27.45
CA ASN A 266 -13.90 4.24 26.01
C ASN A 266 -13.66 2.83 25.45
N TYR A 267 -14.32 2.51 24.35
CA TYR A 267 -14.17 1.20 23.70
C TYR A 267 -13.84 1.37 22.23
N ILE A 268 -12.88 0.61 21.73
CA ILE A 268 -12.58 0.53 20.30
C ILE A 268 -12.83 -0.89 19.82
N PHE A 269 -13.45 -1.02 18.66
CA PHE A 269 -13.55 -2.27 17.92
C PHE A 269 -12.97 -2.08 16.53
N GLU A 270 -12.30 -3.12 16.02
CA GLU A 270 -11.55 -3.14 14.76
C GLU A 270 -12.19 -4.03 13.69
N PRO A 271 -13.46 -3.81 13.29
CA PRO A 271 -14.08 -4.65 12.29
C PRO A 271 -13.44 -4.38 10.92
N GLY A 272 -13.04 -5.47 10.25
CA GLY A 272 -12.61 -5.46 8.86
C GLY A 272 -13.50 -6.37 8.04
N ARG A 273 -13.18 -7.68 8.09
CA ARG A 273 -13.87 -8.75 7.37
C ARG A 273 -15.39 -8.65 7.45
N HIS A 274 -15.95 -8.52 8.66
CA HIS A 274 -17.39 -8.44 8.87
C HIS A 274 -18.06 -7.35 8.01
N LEU A 275 -17.42 -6.20 7.84
CA LEU A 275 -18.01 -5.07 7.12
C LEU A 275 -17.96 -5.23 5.60
N VAL A 276 -16.97 -5.94 5.06
CA VAL A 276 -16.67 -5.84 3.62
C VAL A 276 -16.70 -7.17 2.87
N GLU A 277 -16.44 -8.30 3.54
CA GLU A 277 -16.28 -9.61 2.88
C GLU A 277 -17.45 -9.96 1.95
N ASP A 278 -18.67 -9.85 2.49
CA ASP A 278 -19.89 -10.33 1.84
C ASP A 278 -20.36 -9.50 0.67
N PHE A 279 -19.71 -8.35 0.47
CA PHE A 279 -20.05 -7.34 -0.51
C PHE A 279 -19.07 -7.32 -1.68
N GLY A 280 -18.06 -8.20 -1.70
CA GLY A 280 -17.21 -8.44 -2.86
C GLY A 280 -17.69 -9.64 -3.67
N TYR A 281 -17.87 -9.43 -4.97
CA TYR A 281 -18.35 -10.42 -5.93
C TYR A 281 -17.41 -10.49 -7.12
N PHE A 282 -16.76 -11.63 -7.32
CA PHE A 282 -15.91 -11.86 -8.48
C PHE A 282 -16.73 -12.44 -9.63
N ILE A 283 -16.89 -11.67 -10.69
CA ILE A 283 -17.66 -12.04 -11.87
C ILE A 283 -16.74 -12.67 -12.91
N GLY A 284 -17.09 -13.88 -13.35
CA GLY A 284 -16.34 -14.64 -14.33
C GLY A 284 -17.23 -15.40 -15.30
N LYS A 285 -16.58 -16.13 -16.20
CA LYS A 285 -17.22 -16.95 -17.24
C LYS A 285 -16.50 -18.29 -17.38
N VAL A 286 -17.26 -19.32 -17.73
CA VAL A 286 -16.72 -20.59 -18.20
C VAL A 286 -16.30 -20.44 -19.66
N ILE A 287 -15.02 -20.60 -19.94
CA ILE A 287 -14.42 -20.46 -21.27
C ILE A 287 -14.55 -21.75 -22.07
N SER A 288 -14.38 -22.89 -21.42
CA SER A 288 -14.51 -24.20 -22.07
C SER A 288 -14.84 -25.30 -21.07
N THR A 289 -15.39 -26.40 -21.58
CA THR A 289 -15.60 -27.63 -20.80
C THR A 289 -14.81 -28.77 -21.42
N LYS A 290 -14.25 -29.64 -20.58
CA LYS A 290 -13.54 -30.86 -21.01
C LYS A 290 -13.99 -32.05 -20.18
N ASN A 291 -14.06 -33.22 -20.80
CA ASN A 291 -14.21 -34.49 -20.10
C ASN A 291 -12.85 -35.20 -20.06
N ARG A 292 -12.43 -35.62 -18.88
CA ARG A 292 -11.20 -36.38 -18.64
C ARG A 292 -11.54 -37.53 -17.70
N TYR A 293 -11.47 -38.75 -18.23
CA TYR A 293 -11.69 -39.98 -17.46
C TYR A 293 -13.04 -40.01 -16.72
N GLY A 294 -14.09 -39.45 -17.32
CA GLY A 294 -15.43 -39.40 -16.72
C GLY A 294 -15.68 -38.17 -15.85
N VAL A 295 -14.65 -37.35 -15.58
CA VAL A 295 -14.78 -36.10 -14.82
C VAL A 295 -14.93 -34.93 -15.78
N LYS A 296 -15.98 -34.12 -15.59
CA LYS A 296 -16.16 -32.86 -16.33
C LYS A 296 -15.44 -31.73 -15.61
N VAL A 297 -14.69 -30.94 -16.37
CA VAL A 297 -13.96 -29.78 -15.87
C VAL A 297 -14.42 -28.56 -16.67
N ALA A 298 -14.89 -27.54 -15.96
CA ALA A 298 -15.20 -26.22 -16.49
C ALA A 298 -14.00 -25.29 -16.28
N GLN A 299 -13.35 -24.92 -17.38
CA GLN A 299 -12.22 -23.99 -17.39
C GLN A 299 -12.73 -22.56 -17.33
N THR A 300 -12.30 -21.78 -16.35
CA THR A 300 -12.75 -20.38 -16.16
C THR A 300 -11.67 -19.35 -16.49
N ASN A 301 -12.08 -18.08 -16.54
CA ASN A 301 -11.20 -16.91 -16.67
C ASN A 301 -10.81 -16.28 -15.31
N ILE A 302 -11.07 -16.95 -14.19
CA ILE A 302 -10.63 -16.56 -12.85
C ILE A 302 -9.61 -17.58 -12.35
N GLY A 303 -8.64 -17.19 -11.52
CA GLY A 303 -7.66 -18.09 -10.91
C GLY A 303 -7.55 -17.86 -9.40
N ILE A 304 -7.10 -18.88 -8.66
CA ILE A 304 -6.91 -18.82 -7.20
C ILE A 304 -5.96 -17.69 -6.78
N ASN A 305 -5.05 -17.25 -7.64
CA ASN A 305 -4.11 -16.16 -7.33
C ASN A 305 -4.79 -14.79 -7.31
N TRP A 306 -6.02 -14.68 -7.82
CA TRP A 306 -6.87 -13.50 -7.71
C TRP A 306 -7.86 -13.57 -6.55
N ILE A 307 -8.14 -14.78 -6.05
CA ILE A 307 -8.98 -15.06 -4.88
C ILE A 307 -8.20 -15.98 -3.91
N PRO A 308 -7.09 -15.53 -3.31
CA PRO A 308 -6.25 -16.42 -2.50
C PRO A 308 -6.98 -17.09 -1.33
N SER A 309 -8.04 -16.47 -0.79
CA SER A 309 -8.79 -17.05 0.33
C SER A 309 -9.59 -18.29 -0.03
N ILE A 310 -9.86 -18.55 -1.32
CA ILE A 310 -10.66 -19.71 -1.77
C ILE A 310 -10.05 -21.07 -1.40
N ARG A 311 -8.76 -21.10 -1.07
CA ARG A 311 -8.07 -22.30 -0.60
C ARG A 311 -8.38 -22.66 0.85
N ASN A 312 -8.76 -21.66 1.65
CA ASN A 312 -8.90 -21.80 3.10
C ASN A 312 -10.33 -21.62 3.57
N TRP A 313 -11.21 -21.12 2.71
CA TRP A 313 -12.56 -20.71 3.07
C TRP A 313 -13.58 -21.12 2.01
N ASP A 314 -14.80 -21.44 2.45
CA ASP A 314 -15.90 -21.86 1.59
C ASP A 314 -16.62 -20.64 0.99
N HIS A 315 -16.16 -20.16 -0.16
CA HIS A 315 -16.85 -19.10 -0.91
C HIS A 315 -18.16 -19.61 -1.53
N SER A 316 -19.10 -18.69 -1.80
CA SER A 316 -20.35 -19.04 -2.49
C SER A 316 -20.22 -18.84 -4.00
N PHE A 317 -20.69 -19.82 -4.77
CA PHE A 317 -20.73 -19.84 -6.22
C PHE A 317 -22.18 -19.67 -6.71
N THR A 318 -22.45 -18.64 -7.51
CA THR A 318 -23.76 -18.42 -8.13
C THR A 318 -23.62 -18.39 -9.66
N LEU A 319 -24.33 -19.29 -10.35
CA LEU A 319 -24.45 -19.26 -11.81
C LEU A 319 -25.60 -18.36 -12.24
N PHE A 320 -25.41 -17.53 -13.27
CA PHE A 320 -26.47 -16.70 -13.84
C PHE A 320 -26.29 -16.46 -15.34
N HIS A 321 -27.39 -16.35 -16.07
CA HIS A 321 -27.35 -16.17 -17.52
C HIS A 321 -26.90 -14.76 -17.93
N ASN A 322 -26.27 -14.65 -19.09
CA ASN A 322 -26.01 -13.36 -19.74
C ASN A 322 -27.30 -12.69 -20.27
N HIS A 323 -28.29 -13.50 -20.69
CA HIS A 323 -29.60 -13.08 -21.22
C HIS A 323 -30.77 -13.83 -20.56
N ASN A 324 -32.02 -13.44 -20.80
CA ASN A 324 -33.17 -14.23 -20.37
C ASN A 324 -33.19 -15.56 -21.16
N HIS A 325 -32.94 -16.69 -20.51
CA HIS A 325 -32.85 -18.01 -21.14
C HIS A 325 -33.77 -19.02 -20.44
N ILE A 326 -34.19 -20.04 -21.19
CA ILE A 326 -35.04 -21.17 -20.75
C ILE A 326 -34.12 -22.27 -20.20
N SER A 327 -34.37 -22.77 -19.00
CA SER A 327 -33.47 -23.75 -18.34
C SER A 327 -33.22 -25.00 -19.19
N ASP A 328 -31.97 -25.47 -19.22
CA ASP A 328 -31.65 -26.84 -19.62
C ASP A 328 -32.06 -27.79 -18.48
N ASP A 329 -32.82 -28.84 -18.78
CA ASP A 329 -33.29 -29.81 -17.78
C ASP A 329 -32.19 -30.79 -17.32
N LYS A 330 -31.01 -30.77 -17.95
CA LYS A 330 -29.88 -31.66 -17.61
C LYS A 330 -28.77 -30.93 -16.86
N SER A 331 -28.35 -31.54 -15.77
CA SER A 331 -27.22 -31.10 -14.95
C SER A 331 -26.11 -32.16 -14.91
N ASP A 332 -24.86 -31.70 -14.85
CA ASP A 332 -23.71 -32.55 -14.56
C ASP A 332 -22.91 -31.98 -13.40
N GLU A 333 -22.07 -32.83 -12.80
CA GLU A 333 -21.07 -32.43 -11.83
C GLU A 333 -19.81 -31.93 -12.54
N TYR A 334 -19.31 -30.76 -12.13
CA TYR A 334 -18.12 -30.12 -12.68
C TYR A 334 -17.10 -29.81 -11.60
N ILE A 335 -15.81 -29.97 -11.95
CA ILE A 335 -14.71 -29.24 -11.31
C ILE A 335 -14.65 -27.84 -11.95
N ILE A 336 -14.63 -26.79 -11.15
CA ILE A 336 -14.44 -25.41 -11.61
C ILE A 336 -12.95 -25.06 -11.50
N ALA A 337 -12.25 -25.11 -12.63
CA ALA A 337 -10.82 -24.88 -12.72
C ALA A 337 -10.48 -23.42 -13.06
N GLY A 338 -9.39 -22.92 -12.48
CA GLY A 338 -8.84 -21.60 -12.77
C GLY A 338 -7.86 -21.59 -13.94
N PHE A 339 -7.44 -20.39 -14.39
CA PHE A 339 -6.64 -20.22 -15.61
C PHE A 339 -5.14 -20.61 -15.51
N ASN A 340 -4.62 -20.90 -14.33
CA ASN A 340 -3.21 -21.20 -14.13
C ASN A 340 -2.88 -22.62 -14.56
N CYS A 341 -1.64 -22.81 -15.01
CA CYS A 341 -1.11 -24.13 -15.35
C CYS A 341 -0.62 -24.86 -14.09
N PHE A 342 -1.51 -25.06 -13.12
CA PHE A 342 -1.20 -25.67 -11.82
C PHE A 342 -2.40 -26.49 -11.32
N GLU A 343 -2.17 -27.73 -10.87
CA GLU A 343 -3.24 -28.68 -10.53
C GLU A 343 -4.16 -28.18 -9.41
N CYS A 344 -3.60 -27.50 -8.39
CA CYS A 344 -4.41 -26.95 -7.31
C CYS A 344 -5.05 -25.59 -7.66
N ASP A 345 -5.02 -25.16 -8.93
CA ASP A 345 -5.87 -24.06 -9.42
C ASP A 345 -7.29 -24.53 -9.69
N CYS A 346 -7.92 -24.92 -8.58
CA CYS A 346 -9.29 -25.36 -8.51
C CYS A 346 -10.05 -24.37 -7.63
N LEU A 347 -11.05 -23.69 -8.21
CA LEU A 347 -11.90 -22.75 -7.48
C LEU A 347 -12.95 -23.54 -6.68
N PHE A 348 -13.57 -24.54 -7.30
CA PHE A 348 -14.55 -25.42 -6.66
C PHE A 348 -14.35 -26.86 -7.14
N PRO A 349 -14.10 -27.81 -6.22
CA PRO A 349 -13.78 -29.19 -6.58
C PRO A 349 -14.99 -30.01 -7.06
N SER A 350 -16.22 -29.60 -6.71
CA SER A 350 -17.44 -30.27 -7.16
C SER A 350 -18.62 -29.29 -7.07
N VAL A 351 -19.25 -29.04 -8.22
CA VAL A 351 -20.47 -28.22 -8.34
C VAL A 351 -21.40 -28.85 -9.37
N ILE A 352 -22.69 -28.96 -9.04
CA ILE A 352 -23.72 -29.41 -9.98
C ILE A 352 -24.20 -28.21 -10.80
N LEU A 353 -24.01 -28.25 -12.11
CA LEU A 353 -24.36 -27.17 -13.04
C LEU A 353 -25.06 -27.72 -14.29
N PRO A 354 -25.77 -26.87 -15.07
CA PRO A 354 -26.32 -27.27 -16.37
C PRO A 354 -25.27 -27.86 -17.31
N SER A 355 -25.65 -28.83 -18.13
CA SER A 355 -24.73 -29.50 -19.07
C SER A 355 -24.11 -28.55 -20.10
N ASN A 356 -24.83 -27.48 -20.47
CA ASN A 356 -24.35 -26.44 -21.36
C ASN A 356 -24.05 -25.15 -20.58
N LEU A 357 -22.79 -24.73 -20.60
CA LEU A 357 -22.29 -23.55 -19.85
C LEU A 357 -21.95 -22.35 -20.74
N SER A 358 -22.21 -22.42 -22.05
CA SER A 358 -21.73 -21.43 -23.05
C SER A 358 -22.25 -20.01 -22.82
N ASP A 359 -23.48 -19.87 -22.32
CA ASP A 359 -24.17 -18.59 -22.09
C ASP A 359 -24.20 -18.13 -20.62
N TYR A 360 -23.50 -18.84 -19.75
CA TYR A 360 -23.51 -18.56 -18.33
C TYR A 360 -22.30 -17.75 -17.87
N LEU A 361 -22.60 -16.79 -17.00
CA LEU A 361 -21.66 -16.12 -16.12
C LEU A 361 -21.75 -16.76 -14.74
N PHE A 362 -20.73 -16.56 -13.93
CA PHE A 362 -20.77 -16.92 -12.53
C PHE A 362 -20.23 -15.80 -11.64
N SER A 363 -20.66 -15.83 -10.38
CA SER A 363 -20.18 -14.98 -9.31
C SER A 363 -19.58 -15.85 -8.23
N VAL A 364 -18.37 -15.48 -7.78
CA VAL A 364 -17.80 -15.92 -6.50
C VAL A 364 -18.05 -14.82 -5.49
N ARG A 365 -18.92 -15.09 -4.51
CA ARG A 365 -19.23 -14.17 -3.42
C ARG A 365 -18.27 -14.38 -2.25
N GLY A 366 -18.03 -13.30 -1.51
CA GLY A 366 -17.18 -13.32 -0.33
C GLY A 366 -15.74 -13.00 -0.66
N CYS A 367 -15.52 -12.11 -1.63
CA CYS A 367 -14.19 -11.68 -2.08
C CYS A 367 -13.89 -10.23 -1.66
N GLY A 368 -14.64 -9.74 -0.68
CA GLY A 368 -14.63 -8.34 -0.28
C GLY A 368 -13.53 -8.00 0.71
N ALA A 369 -12.98 -8.99 1.42
CA ALA A 369 -11.87 -8.80 2.34
C ALA A 369 -10.64 -9.63 1.93
N TYR A 370 -9.45 -9.03 2.01
CA TYR A 370 -8.14 -9.63 1.76
C TYR A 370 -7.86 -10.07 0.32
N ASP A 371 -8.83 -10.55 -0.45
CA ASP A 371 -8.62 -11.02 -1.82
C ASP A 371 -8.17 -9.90 -2.76
N MET A 372 -8.85 -8.75 -2.75
CA MET A 372 -8.50 -7.60 -3.59
C MET A 372 -7.16 -6.96 -3.21
N GLN A 373 -6.62 -7.26 -2.02
CA GLN A 373 -5.35 -6.74 -1.50
C GLN A 373 -4.20 -7.71 -1.78
N THR A 374 -4.47 -9.01 -1.71
CA THR A 374 -3.46 -10.08 -1.81
C THR A 374 -3.44 -10.77 -3.17
N GLY A 375 -4.46 -10.52 -4.00
CA GLY A 375 -4.50 -10.94 -5.39
C GLY A 375 -3.28 -10.43 -6.16
N ASN A 376 -2.66 -11.30 -6.96
CA ASN A 376 -1.39 -11.00 -7.60
C ASN A 376 -1.41 -11.28 -9.11
N GLN A 377 -0.43 -10.70 -9.81
CA GLN A 377 -0.29 -10.78 -11.27
C GLN A 377 0.41 -12.06 -11.76
N TRP A 378 0.40 -13.15 -10.98
CA TRP A 378 0.94 -14.42 -11.46
C TRP A 378 0.14 -14.89 -12.68
N THR A 379 0.86 -15.13 -13.79
CA THR A 379 0.38 -15.52 -15.13
C THR A 379 -0.56 -14.55 -15.87
N ARG A 380 -1.30 -13.67 -15.17
CA ARG A 380 -2.27 -12.72 -15.75
C ARG A 380 -2.29 -11.37 -15.03
N ASN A 381 -2.73 -10.31 -15.73
CA ASN A 381 -2.92 -8.95 -15.17
C ASN A 381 -4.04 -8.88 -14.14
N LEU A 382 -3.99 -7.94 -13.19
CA LEU A 382 -5.12 -7.72 -12.29
C LEU A 382 -6.34 -7.21 -13.04
N TYR A 383 -7.47 -7.75 -12.63
CA TYR A 383 -8.83 -7.43 -13.05
C TYR A 383 -9.23 -5.99 -12.68
N ALA A 384 -10.29 -5.50 -13.32
CA ALA A 384 -10.94 -4.25 -12.93
C ALA A 384 -11.81 -4.44 -11.68
N VAL A 385 -11.97 -3.37 -10.89
CA VAL A 385 -12.86 -3.34 -9.74
C VAL A 385 -13.89 -2.23 -9.94
N TYR A 386 -15.15 -2.63 -9.90
CA TYR A 386 -16.31 -1.76 -9.94
C TYR A 386 -16.92 -1.65 -8.55
N THR A 387 -17.55 -0.52 -8.27
CA THR A 387 -18.32 -0.29 -7.05
C THR A 387 -19.75 0.05 -7.41
N ILE A 388 -20.69 -0.32 -6.55
CA ILE A 388 -22.08 0.14 -6.63
C ILE A 388 -22.32 1.08 -5.46
N THR A 389 -22.67 2.34 -5.75
CA THR A 389 -23.01 3.34 -4.74
C THR A 389 -24.26 4.09 -5.18
N ASN A 390 -25.28 4.12 -4.33
CA ASN A 390 -26.63 4.60 -4.64
C ASN A 390 -27.21 3.96 -5.92
N ASP A 391 -27.05 2.64 -6.08
CA ASP A 391 -27.43 1.87 -7.30
C ASP A 391 -26.71 2.33 -8.58
N VAL A 392 -25.65 3.13 -8.47
CA VAL A 392 -24.82 3.60 -9.59
C VAL A 392 -23.48 2.86 -9.61
N VAL A 393 -23.14 2.31 -10.77
CA VAL A 393 -21.86 1.63 -11.00
C VAL A 393 -20.76 2.65 -11.27
N ASN A 394 -19.66 2.56 -10.52
CA ASN A 394 -18.46 3.37 -10.71
C ASN A 394 -17.25 2.48 -10.98
N ILE A 395 -16.28 3.00 -11.74
CA ILE A 395 -14.99 2.35 -11.95
C ILE A 395 -14.09 2.75 -10.79
N SER A 396 -13.68 1.78 -9.97
CA SER A 396 -12.82 2.02 -8.81
C SER A 396 -11.37 1.63 -9.07
N ARG A 397 -11.13 0.55 -9.82
CA ARG A 397 -9.81 0.18 -10.35
C ARG A 397 -9.95 -0.25 -11.81
N ILE A 398 -9.09 0.27 -12.67
CA ILE A 398 -9.01 -0.15 -14.07
C ILE A 398 -8.14 -1.41 -14.23
N HIS A 399 -8.31 -2.14 -15.33
CA HIS A 399 -7.42 -3.25 -15.68
C HIS A 399 -5.97 -2.75 -15.77
N ARG A 400 -5.06 -3.34 -15.00
CA ARG A 400 -3.65 -2.95 -15.04
C ARG A 400 -3.05 -3.49 -16.33
N ARG A 401 -2.66 -2.62 -17.27
CA ARG A 401 -2.22 -3.06 -18.61
C ARG A 401 -0.78 -3.56 -18.67
N GLU A 402 0.07 -3.26 -17.69
CA GLU A 402 1.50 -3.59 -17.75
C GLU A 402 1.90 -4.75 -16.82
N LEU A 403 2.26 -5.88 -17.45
CA LEU A 403 3.15 -6.92 -16.90
C LEU A 403 4.60 -6.60 -17.33
N ASP A 404 5.10 -5.40 -17.07
CA ASP A 404 6.52 -5.11 -17.33
C ASP A 404 7.31 -5.02 -16.03
N PHE A 405 7.39 -6.14 -15.32
CA PHE A 405 8.29 -6.26 -14.16
C PHE A 405 9.74 -5.99 -14.55
N ARG A 406 10.08 -6.17 -15.83
CA ARG A 406 11.39 -5.90 -16.40
C ARG A 406 11.80 -4.43 -16.32
N LYS A 407 10.86 -3.49 -16.11
CA LYS A 407 11.22 -2.10 -15.77
C LYS A 407 11.90 -1.97 -14.41
N TYR A 408 11.72 -2.96 -13.52
CA TYR A 408 12.43 -3.06 -12.26
C TYR A 408 13.73 -3.88 -12.38
N ASP A 409 13.93 -4.60 -13.49
CA ASP A 409 15.18 -5.30 -13.78
C ASP A 409 16.22 -4.28 -14.24
N VAL A 410 17.13 -3.97 -13.32
CA VAL A 410 18.21 -2.99 -13.54
C VAL A 410 19.06 -3.34 -14.78
N SER A 411 19.11 -4.62 -15.17
CA SER A 411 19.81 -5.12 -16.35
C SER A 411 19.16 -4.74 -17.69
N LEU A 412 17.89 -4.34 -17.69
CA LEU A 412 17.10 -4.05 -18.90
C LEU A 412 16.95 -2.55 -19.19
N THR A 413 17.68 -1.71 -18.45
CA THR A 413 17.71 -0.26 -18.66
C THR A 413 18.07 0.06 -20.13
N PRO A 414 17.33 0.95 -20.83
CA PRO A 414 17.57 1.28 -22.24
C PRO A 414 19.02 1.67 -22.52
N SER A 415 19.50 1.45 -23.74
CA SER A 415 20.89 1.75 -24.10
C SER A 415 21.29 3.23 -23.94
N GLY A 416 20.31 4.15 -23.88
CA GLY A 416 20.47 5.57 -23.64
C GLY A 416 19.48 6.42 -24.46
N ILE A 417 19.54 7.74 -24.29
CA ILE A 417 18.80 8.75 -25.06
C ILE A 417 19.71 9.28 -26.17
N LYS A 418 19.36 9.05 -27.44
CA LYS A 418 20.12 9.62 -28.57
C LYS A 418 19.86 11.13 -28.63
N VAL A 419 20.92 11.94 -28.55
CA VAL A 419 20.84 13.40 -28.68
C VAL A 419 21.04 13.81 -30.14
N ASN A 420 22.10 13.31 -30.76
CA ASN A 420 22.40 13.43 -32.19
C ASN A 420 23.37 12.31 -32.61
N ASP A 421 24.01 12.43 -33.78
CA ASP A 421 24.92 11.39 -34.29
C ASP A 421 26.24 11.28 -33.52
N GLU A 422 26.64 12.33 -32.78
CA GLU A 422 27.86 12.32 -31.99
C GLU A 422 27.61 12.16 -30.49
N ILE A 423 26.39 12.39 -29.99
CA ILE A 423 26.07 12.45 -28.56
C ILE A 423 24.93 11.48 -28.21
N THR A 424 25.19 10.63 -27.22
CA THR A 424 24.19 9.75 -26.58
C THR A 424 24.27 9.90 -25.06
N LEU A 425 23.14 10.00 -24.38
CA LEU A 425 23.06 9.99 -22.92
C LEU A 425 22.80 8.56 -22.45
N LEU A 426 23.78 7.90 -21.88
CA LEU A 426 23.70 6.52 -21.45
C LEU A 426 23.20 6.45 -20.01
N TYR A 427 22.38 5.46 -19.70
CA TYR A 427 22.11 5.15 -18.30
C TYR A 427 23.38 4.61 -17.61
N PRO A 428 23.56 4.87 -16.30
CA PRO A 428 24.71 4.37 -15.56
C PRO A 428 24.74 2.84 -15.59
N ALA A 429 25.94 2.29 -15.79
CA ALA A 429 26.16 0.85 -15.81
C ALA A 429 27.59 0.53 -15.39
N LEU A 430 27.79 -0.57 -14.66
CA LEU A 430 29.08 -0.96 -14.08
C LEU A 430 30.20 -1.09 -15.11
N LYS A 431 29.87 -1.46 -16.36
CA LYS A 431 30.84 -1.54 -17.46
C LYS A 431 31.55 -0.22 -17.79
N TYR A 432 31.02 0.92 -17.35
CA TYR A 432 31.62 2.24 -17.55
C TYR A 432 32.47 2.71 -16.36
N ALA A 433 32.58 1.93 -15.28
CA ALA A 433 33.24 2.36 -14.04
C ALA A 433 34.71 2.75 -14.26
N GLU A 434 35.46 1.94 -15.00
CA GLU A 434 36.87 2.22 -15.31
C GLU A 434 37.02 3.48 -16.17
N GLU A 435 36.23 3.60 -17.24
CA GLU A 435 36.29 4.75 -18.14
C GLU A 435 35.92 6.07 -17.43
N LEU A 436 34.90 6.03 -16.57
CA LEU A 436 34.48 7.16 -15.75
C LEU A 436 35.55 7.54 -14.72
N TYR A 437 36.12 6.55 -14.02
CA TYR A 437 37.21 6.77 -13.06
C TYR A 437 38.41 7.46 -13.73
N LEU A 438 38.86 6.95 -14.88
CA LEU A 438 39.97 7.52 -15.63
C LEU A 438 39.68 8.96 -16.06
N LEU A 439 38.46 9.24 -16.54
CA LEU A 439 38.04 10.58 -16.90
C LEU A 439 38.07 11.54 -15.70
N ILE A 440 37.55 11.12 -14.54
CA ILE A 440 37.55 11.94 -13.31
C ILE A 440 38.99 12.19 -12.86
N ASN A 441 39.81 11.15 -12.78
CA ASN A 441 41.18 11.25 -12.29
C ASN A 441 42.04 12.18 -13.15
N GLN A 442 41.94 12.08 -14.49
CA GLN A 442 42.64 12.98 -15.41
C GLN A 442 42.23 14.45 -15.28
N ASN A 443 41.02 14.72 -14.78
CA ASN A 443 40.47 16.07 -14.66
C ASN A 443 40.37 16.56 -13.21
N LYS A 444 40.84 15.77 -12.22
CA LYS A 444 40.61 15.97 -10.79
C LYS A 444 41.01 17.38 -10.32
N ILE A 445 42.19 17.85 -10.72
CA ILE A 445 42.70 19.19 -10.38
C ILE A 445 41.77 20.32 -10.88
N ASN A 446 41.21 20.15 -12.08
CA ASN A 446 40.30 21.15 -12.65
C ASN A 446 38.90 21.06 -12.02
N PHE A 447 38.43 19.86 -11.71
CA PHE A 447 37.10 19.65 -11.13
C PHE A 447 36.99 20.18 -9.70
N ILE A 448 38.04 20.04 -8.87
CA ILE A 448 38.05 20.51 -7.48
C ILE A 448 37.86 22.02 -7.35
N LYS A 449 38.14 22.79 -8.41
CA LYS A 449 37.92 24.25 -8.46
C LYS A 449 36.44 24.63 -8.48
N SER A 450 35.56 23.72 -8.88
CA SER A 450 34.13 23.99 -9.07
C SER A 450 33.20 22.95 -8.45
N MET A 451 33.75 21.89 -7.84
CA MET A 451 33.01 20.77 -7.25
C MET A 451 33.84 20.15 -6.12
N ALA A 452 33.24 19.83 -4.97
CA ALA A 452 33.97 19.25 -3.83
C ALA A 452 34.21 17.73 -3.94
N TRP A 453 33.23 17.00 -4.51
CA TRP A 453 33.24 15.53 -4.58
C TRP A 453 34.44 14.87 -5.30
N PRO A 454 35.09 15.46 -6.33
CA PRO A 454 36.17 14.79 -7.05
C PRO A 454 37.38 14.47 -6.16
N ALA A 455 37.56 15.18 -5.05
CA ALA A 455 38.60 14.90 -4.06
C ALA A 455 38.49 13.48 -3.47
N PHE A 456 37.26 12.96 -3.35
CA PHE A 456 36.97 11.67 -2.72
C PHE A 456 37.01 10.48 -3.69
N VAL A 457 37.22 10.69 -4.99
CA VAL A 457 37.36 9.60 -5.97
C VAL A 457 38.84 9.23 -6.07
N ASN A 458 39.23 8.13 -5.45
CA ASN A 458 40.62 7.69 -5.30
C ASN A 458 40.91 6.37 -6.01
N ASN A 459 39.90 5.55 -6.26
CA ASN A 459 40.02 4.28 -6.96
C ASN A 459 38.76 3.96 -7.79
N ILE A 460 38.79 2.87 -8.56
CA ILE A 460 37.67 2.45 -9.40
C ILE A 460 36.44 2.08 -8.56
N SER A 461 36.63 1.53 -7.34
CA SER A 461 35.52 1.16 -6.45
C SER A 461 34.66 2.36 -6.06
N ASP A 462 35.25 3.55 -5.90
CA ASP A 462 34.49 4.77 -5.61
C ASP A 462 33.54 5.12 -6.78
N SER A 463 33.98 4.87 -8.02
CA SER A 463 33.15 5.07 -9.21
C SER A 463 32.09 3.97 -9.38
N VAL A 464 32.38 2.74 -8.95
CA VAL A 464 31.39 1.64 -8.87
C VAL A 464 30.27 2.01 -7.91
N SER A 465 30.59 2.42 -6.68
CA SER A 465 29.58 2.81 -5.69
C SER A 465 28.73 3.98 -6.16
N PHE A 466 29.35 4.97 -6.83
CA PHE A 466 28.60 6.06 -7.45
C PHE A 466 27.64 5.57 -8.56
N ILE A 467 28.08 4.65 -9.41
CA ILE A 467 27.24 4.06 -10.47
C ILE A 467 26.06 3.30 -9.87
N GLU A 468 26.30 2.45 -8.87
CA GLU A 468 25.24 1.66 -8.21
C GLU A 468 24.19 2.57 -7.57
N GLN A 469 24.64 3.59 -6.83
CA GLN A 469 23.73 4.56 -6.24
C GLN A 469 22.95 5.34 -7.32
N SER A 470 23.61 5.72 -8.41
CA SER A 470 22.95 6.40 -9.54
C SER A 470 21.89 5.52 -10.21
N MET A 471 22.14 4.21 -10.33
CA MET A 471 21.17 3.25 -10.87
C MET A 471 19.92 3.17 -9.98
N ILE A 472 20.11 3.11 -8.66
CA ILE A 472 19.04 3.09 -7.66
C ILE A 472 18.26 4.42 -7.67
N ASP A 473 18.94 5.56 -7.71
CA ASP A 473 18.29 6.88 -7.68
C ASP A 473 17.48 7.15 -8.95
N ASN A 474 17.99 6.71 -10.11
CA ASN A 474 17.26 6.76 -11.38
C ASN A 474 15.99 5.89 -11.34
N GLN A 475 16.10 4.66 -10.83
CA GLN A 475 14.99 3.73 -10.74
C GLN A 475 13.88 4.22 -9.79
N ASN A 476 14.27 4.90 -8.71
CA ASN A 476 13.35 5.49 -7.75
C ASN A 476 12.83 6.88 -8.18
N GLU A 477 13.22 7.37 -9.35
CA GLU A 477 12.86 8.69 -9.89
C GLU A 477 13.20 9.85 -8.94
N LYS A 478 14.13 9.68 -7.99
CA LYS A 478 14.57 10.76 -7.08
C LYS A 478 15.50 11.74 -7.78
N ALA A 479 16.27 11.20 -8.72
CA ALA A 479 17.21 11.91 -9.56
C ALA A 479 17.22 11.23 -10.94
N LEU A 480 17.88 11.87 -11.90
CA LEU A 480 18.21 11.27 -13.19
C LEU A 480 19.68 11.53 -13.44
N ILE A 481 20.52 10.51 -13.48
CA ILE A 481 21.95 10.59 -13.77
C ILE A 481 22.19 9.88 -15.08
N LEU A 482 22.81 10.56 -16.04
CA LEU A 482 23.12 10.00 -17.35
C LEU A 482 24.57 10.31 -17.72
N PHE A 483 25.25 9.32 -18.30
CA PHE A 483 26.60 9.47 -18.80
C PHE A 483 26.57 10.01 -20.22
N ILE A 484 27.26 11.11 -20.45
CA ILE A 484 27.37 11.71 -21.77
C ILE A 484 28.42 10.93 -22.55
N LYS A 485 28.01 10.12 -23.53
CA LYS A 485 28.92 9.54 -24.51
C LYS A 485 29.05 10.49 -25.70
N TYR A 486 30.29 10.90 -25.99
CA TYR A 486 30.64 11.66 -27.18
C TYR A 486 31.46 10.78 -28.12
N LYS A 487 30.92 10.49 -29.30
CA LYS A 487 31.44 9.51 -30.26
C LYS A 487 31.59 8.15 -29.60
N THR A 488 32.82 7.75 -29.28
CA THR A 488 33.14 6.44 -28.70
C THR A 488 33.46 6.48 -27.22
N LYS A 489 33.59 7.67 -26.60
CA LYS A 489 34.08 7.82 -25.23
C LYS A 489 33.07 8.49 -24.29
N ILE A 490 33.13 8.15 -23.02
CA ILE A 490 32.48 8.89 -21.94
C ILE A 490 33.17 10.25 -21.82
N ALA A 491 32.36 11.30 -21.95
CA ALA A 491 32.79 12.69 -21.95
C ALA A 491 32.46 13.43 -20.65
N GLY A 492 31.47 12.93 -19.90
CA GLY A 492 31.06 13.47 -18.61
C GLY A 492 29.68 12.98 -18.18
N VAL A 493 29.00 13.75 -17.35
CA VAL A 493 27.69 13.41 -16.78
C VAL A 493 26.75 14.60 -16.93
N VAL A 494 25.49 14.32 -17.21
CA VAL A 494 24.37 15.26 -17.11
C VAL A 494 23.31 14.64 -16.20
N SER A 495 22.67 15.45 -15.37
CA SER A 495 21.72 14.95 -14.40
C SER A 495 20.57 15.92 -14.12
N PHE A 496 19.45 15.36 -13.65
CA PHE A 496 18.58 16.01 -12.67
C PHE A 496 19.04 15.55 -11.30
N ASN A 497 19.80 16.38 -10.59
CA ASN A 497 20.31 16.07 -9.25
C ASN A 497 19.19 15.80 -8.25
N ILE A 498 18.06 16.49 -8.43
CA ILE A 498 16.86 16.37 -7.62
C ILE A 498 15.67 16.55 -8.56
N ILE A 499 14.67 15.68 -8.43
CA ILE A 499 13.35 15.83 -9.05
C ILE A 499 12.32 16.09 -7.94
N ASP A 500 11.77 17.29 -7.91
CA ASP A 500 10.62 17.64 -7.08
C ASP A 500 9.34 17.32 -7.87
N HIS A 501 8.82 16.12 -7.65
CA HIS A 501 7.61 15.63 -8.31
C HIS A 501 6.36 16.43 -7.97
N ALA A 502 6.26 16.93 -6.73
CA ALA A 502 5.10 17.70 -6.28
C ALA A 502 4.99 19.02 -7.04
N ASN A 503 6.13 19.68 -7.28
CA ASN A 503 6.20 20.95 -8.00
C ASN A 503 6.63 20.80 -9.47
N LYS A 504 6.77 19.56 -9.97
CA LYS A 504 7.25 19.24 -11.33
C LYS A 504 8.52 20.00 -11.70
N THR A 505 9.48 20.06 -10.78
CA THR A 505 10.71 20.85 -10.92
C THR A 505 11.95 19.95 -10.92
N ALA A 506 12.82 20.09 -11.92
CA ALA A 506 14.09 19.38 -12.01
C ALA A 506 15.30 20.31 -11.83
N TYR A 507 16.22 19.94 -10.95
CA TYR A 507 17.47 20.68 -10.72
C TYR A 507 18.61 20.05 -11.51
N ILE A 508 19.10 20.75 -12.52
CA ILE A 508 20.08 20.22 -13.48
C ILE A 508 21.51 20.36 -12.95
N GLY A 509 22.26 19.26 -13.02
CA GLY A 509 23.71 19.20 -12.81
C GLY A 509 24.43 18.70 -14.06
N TYR A 510 25.69 19.08 -14.24
CA TYR A 510 26.52 18.52 -15.30
C TYR A 510 28.01 18.79 -15.07
N TRP A 511 28.85 17.94 -15.68
CA TRP A 511 30.28 18.18 -15.82
C TRP A 511 30.82 17.49 -17.07
N LEU A 512 31.93 18.00 -17.61
CA LEU A 512 32.64 17.44 -18.77
C LEU A 512 34.15 17.43 -18.52
N GLY A 513 34.82 16.38 -18.97
CA GLY A 513 36.28 16.37 -19.06
C GLY A 513 36.80 17.49 -19.96
N ALA A 514 37.99 18.03 -19.65
CA ALA A 514 38.55 19.20 -20.30
C ALA A 514 38.62 19.07 -21.83
N ASN A 515 38.98 17.88 -22.34
CA ASN A 515 39.10 17.57 -23.77
C ASN A 515 37.76 17.58 -24.54
N PHE A 516 36.63 17.67 -23.83
CA PHE A 516 35.29 17.67 -24.39
C PHE A 516 34.60 19.04 -24.29
N GLN A 517 35.23 20.02 -23.65
CA GLN A 517 34.68 21.37 -23.51
C GLN A 517 34.71 22.12 -24.86
N GLY A 518 33.86 23.14 -25.00
CA GLY A 518 33.80 24.00 -26.19
C GLY A 518 33.08 23.40 -27.41
N LYS A 519 32.60 22.15 -27.33
CA LYS A 519 31.97 21.41 -28.44
C LYS A 519 30.43 21.43 -28.42
N GLY A 520 29.81 22.25 -27.56
CA GLY A 520 28.35 22.32 -27.41
C GLY A 520 27.69 21.07 -26.79
N ILE A 521 28.46 20.10 -26.30
CA ILE A 521 27.96 18.79 -25.84
C ILE A 521 26.90 18.93 -24.74
N VAL A 522 27.19 19.67 -23.65
CA VAL A 522 26.24 19.86 -22.54
C VAL A 522 25.00 20.63 -22.98
N THR A 523 25.14 21.64 -23.84
CA THR A 523 23.99 22.41 -24.35
C THR A 523 23.02 21.50 -25.10
N ASN A 524 23.54 20.64 -25.99
CA ASN A 524 22.72 19.67 -26.71
C ASN A 524 22.08 18.63 -25.76
N ALA A 525 22.84 18.13 -24.78
CA ALA A 525 22.33 17.19 -23.79
C ALA A 525 21.18 17.78 -22.95
N ILE A 526 21.37 18.99 -22.42
CA ILE A 526 20.34 19.69 -21.61
C ILE A 526 19.10 19.96 -22.45
N ASN A 527 19.24 20.48 -23.68
CA ASN A 527 18.09 20.75 -24.53
C ASN A 527 17.31 19.48 -24.86
N LYS A 528 17.99 18.35 -25.11
CA LYS A 528 17.33 17.06 -25.33
C LYS A 528 16.56 16.59 -24.10
N LEU A 529 17.13 16.72 -22.90
CA LEU A 529 16.41 16.38 -21.66
C LEU A 529 15.21 17.29 -21.41
N ILE A 530 15.35 18.59 -21.66
CA ILE A 530 14.22 19.54 -21.53
C ILE A 530 13.11 19.18 -22.50
N GLN A 531 13.45 18.81 -23.74
CA GLN A 531 12.48 18.34 -24.73
C GLN A 531 11.74 17.08 -24.23
N GLU A 532 12.47 15.99 -23.94
CA GLU A 532 11.85 14.71 -23.53
C GLU A 532 10.97 14.84 -22.26
N TYR A 533 11.48 15.52 -21.23
CA TYR A 533 10.79 15.64 -19.95
C TYR A 533 9.76 16.78 -19.91
N GLY A 534 9.91 17.78 -20.79
CA GLY A 534 8.93 18.84 -21.00
C GLY A 534 7.74 18.34 -21.82
N ASP A 535 7.99 17.68 -22.96
CA ASP A 535 6.96 17.17 -23.88
C ASP A 535 6.08 16.10 -23.21
N SER A 536 6.65 15.30 -22.30
CA SER A 536 5.91 14.32 -21.49
C SER A 536 5.05 14.95 -20.39
N GLY A 537 5.24 16.23 -20.07
CA GLY A 537 4.52 16.92 -18.98
C GLY A 537 4.92 16.48 -17.56
N VAL A 538 5.97 15.66 -17.44
CA VAL A 538 6.53 15.17 -16.18
C VAL A 538 7.19 16.33 -15.43
N ILE A 539 8.00 17.12 -16.14
CA ILE A 539 8.67 18.29 -15.58
C ILE A 539 8.18 19.55 -16.30
N LYS A 540 7.79 20.56 -15.54
CA LYS A 540 7.38 21.87 -16.07
C LYS A 540 8.43 22.94 -15.87
N ARG A 541 9.31 22.76 -14.87
CA ARG A 541 10.31 23.76 -14.50
C ARG A 541 11.68 23.13 -14.38
N PHE A 542 12.66 23.73 -15.05
CA PHE A 542 14.06 23.32 -14.99
C PHE A 542 14.87 24.41 -14.32
N VAL A 543 15.77 24.03 -13.42
CA VAL A 543 16.60 24.96 -12.66
C VAL A 543 18.08 24.60 -12.81
N ILE A 544 18.93 25.58 -13.10
CA ILE A 544 20.39 25.44 -13.06
C ILE A 544 20.93 26.42 -12.02
N LYS A 545 21.75 25.92 -11.08
CA LYS A 545 22.52 26.74 -10.15
C LYS A 545 23.99 26.76 -10.57
N CYS A 546 24.57 27.96 -10.66
CA CYS A 546 25.96 28.14 -11.08
C CYS A 546 26.68 29.10 -10.12
N ILE A 547 27.91 28.79 -9.70
CA ILE A 547 28.77 29.79 -9.06
C ILE A 547 28.93 31.02 -9.98
N VAL A 548 28.81 32.22 -9.43
CA VAL A 548 28.86 33.50 -10.18
C VAL A 548 30.15 33.64 -11.00
N ASP A 549 31.27 33.15 -10.46
CA ASP A 549 32.58 33.20 -11.11
C ASP A 549 32.78 32.13 -12.18
N ASN A 550 31.92 31.10 -12.22
CA ASN A 550 31.99 30.06 -13.25
C ASN A 550 31.35 30.54 -14.56
N LYS A 551 32.06 31.40 -15.30
CA LYS A 551 31.55 32.02 -16.54
C LYS A 551 31.11 31.00 -17.60
N LYS A 552 31.76 29.83 -17.66
CA LYS A 552 31.40 28.76 -18.60
C LYS A 552 30.03 28.13 -18.29
N SER A 553 29.75 27.86 -17.02
CA SER A 553 28.48 27.28 -16.58
C SER A 553 27.33 28.28 -16.76
N ASN A 554 27.54 29.53 -16.35
CA ASN A 554 26.59 30.63 -16.58
C ASN A 554 26.26 30.82 -18.08
N ALA A 555 27.28 30.85 -18.94
CA ALA A 555 27.06 30.95 -20.38
C ALA A 555 26.32 29.73 -20.97
N THR A 556 26.45 28.56 -20.35
CA THR A 556 25.72 27.35 -20.76
C THR A 556 24.24 27.45 -20.41
N ALA A 557 23.89 27.92 -19.21
CA ALA A 557 22.50 28.15 -18.83
C ALA A 557 21.80 29.12 -19.81
N LEU A 558 22.47 30.24 -20.14
CA LEU A 558 21.96 31.21 -21.11
C LEU A 558 21.78 30.61 -22.51
N ARG A 559 22.75 29.82 -23.01
CA ARG A 559 22.64 29.14 -24.32
C ARG A 559 21.50 28.13 -24.39
N CYS A 560 21.13 27.51 -23.27
CA CYS A 560 19.98 26.61 -23.20
C CYS A 560 18.63 27.36 -23.09
N GLY A 561 18.66 28.69 -23.12
CA GLY A 561 17.48 29.55 -23.05
C GLY A 561 16.89 29.65 -21.64
N PHE A 562 17.72 29.56 -20.60
CA PHE A 562 17.28 29.83 -19.23
C PHE A 562 17.40 31.33 -18.93
N THR A 563 16.52 31.81 -18.06
CA THR A 563 16.49 33.19 -17.57
C THR A 563 17.14 33.24 -16.17
N LEU A 564 17.97 34.25 -15.92
CA LEU A 564 18.51 34.52 -14.58
C LEU A 564 17.39 35.05 -13.69
N GLU A 565 17.07 34.36 -12.61
CA GLU A 565 16.06 34.79 -11.64
C GLU A 565 16.67 35.53 -10.45
N GLY A 566 17.93 35.24 -10.11
CA GLY A 566 18.60 35.93 -9.00
C GLY A 566 19.98 35.37 -8.65
N VAL A 567 20.54 35.94 -7.58
CA VAL A 567 21.84 35.55 -7.00
C VAL A 567 21.62 35.17 -5.53
N LEU A 568 21.94 33.92 -5.19
CA LEU A 568 21.92 33.42 -3.82
C LEU A 568 23.29 33.70 -3.19
N GLN A 569 23.32 34.53 -2.15
CA GLN A 569 24.55 34.89 -1.45
C GLN A 569 25.07 33.73 -0.60
N LYS A 570 26.36 33.42 -0.69
CA LYS A 570 27.05 32.37 0.09
C LYS A 570 26.35 31.01 0.08
N ALA A 571 25.72 30.67 -1.04
CA ALA A 571 24.84 29.50 -1.17
C ALA A 571 25.58 28.17 -1.36
N GLU A 572 26.88 28.20 -1.62
CA GLU A 572 27.69 26.98 -1.78
C GLU A 572 29.01 27.11 -1.02
N ILE A 573 29.43 26.04 -0.34
CA ILE A 573 30.74 25.95 0.31
C ILE A 573 31.58 24.96 -0.49
N LEU A 574 32.65 25.44 -1.12
CA LEU A 574 33.64 24.59 -1.79
C LEU A 574 34.98 24.76 -1.10
N ASN A 575 35.55 23.64 -0.62
CA ASN A 575 36.85 23.60 0.04
C ASN A 575 36.99 24.62 1.19
N GLY A 576 35.92 24.81 1.97
CA GLY A 576 35.87 25.74 3.10
C GLY A 576 35.64 27.21 2.74
N VAL A 577 35.43 27.53 1.46
CA VAL A 577 35.14 28.90 0.99
C VAL A 577 33.69 28.99 0.52
N SER A 578 32.99 30.03 0.97
CA SER A 578 31.61 30.32 0.53
C SER A 578 31.58 31.08 -0.80
N TYR A 579 30.72 30.64 -1.71
CA TYR A 579 30.52 31.24 -3.03
C TYR A 579 29.06 31.64 -3.25
N ASP A 580 28.87 32.72 -3.99
CA ASP A 580 27.56 33.13 -4.48
C ASP A 580 27.15 32.30 -5.70
N GLN A 581 25.85 31.99 -5.82
CA GLN A 581 25.30 31.22 -6.92
C GLN A 581 24.23 31.99 -7.69
N ASN A 582 24.39 32.08 -9.00
CA ASN A 582 23.30 32.45 -9.90
C ASN A 582 22.29 31.30 -10.01
N ILE A 583 21.00 31.63 -9.90
CA ILE A 583 19.90 30.70 -10.13
C ILE A 583 19.22 31.04 -11.46
N TYR A 584 19.24 30.08 -12.38
CA TYR A 584 18.60 30.18 -13.68
C TYR A 584 17.42 29.24 -13.74
N SER A 585 16.34 29.66 -14.40
CA SER A 585 15.18 28.80 -14.63
C SER A 585 14.71 28.82 -16.09
N LYS A 586 14.03 27.74 -16.47
CA LYS A 586 13.26 27.64 -17.71
C LYS A 586 11.94 26.93 -17.41
N VAL A 587 10.83 27.55 -17.78
CA VAL A 587 9.48 27.01 -17.58
C VAL A 587 8.90 26.63 -18.94
N ILE A 588 8.37 25.41 -19.02
CA ILE A 588 7.67 24.89 -20.19
C ILE A 588 6.16 24.97 -19.93
N GLY A 589 5.42 25.53 -20.89
CA GLY A 589 3.98 25.81 -20.80
C GLY A 589 3.11 24.59 -21.01
#